data_AF-F4BKH0-F1
#
_entry.id   AF-F4BKH0-F1
#
_cell.length_a   1.000
_cell.length_b   1.000
_cell.length_c   1.000
_cell.angle_alpha   90.00
_cell.angle_beta   90.00
_cell.angle_gamma   90.00
#
_symmetry.space_group_name_H-M   'P 1'
#
loop_
_entity.id
_entity.type
_entity.pdbx_description
1 polymer ?
#
loop_
_entity_poly.entity_id
_entity_poly.type
_entity_poly.pdbx_seq_one_letter_code
_entity_poly.pdbx_strand_id
1 'polypeptide(L)'
;MAINLLKLQKKLGYDVDTGGMCYGIAYMAIQAIIRDDLETYISRIKYLEKTLLQHNNNQDDAIDEIVEKINVAYEKRKNKQNLDSEEIKLLDILNWLDGVQIYYNYNKLLSGGQNYEIATNFFSANTNQKEKENRKIFVIAKELNMLTKELINDIFDKIDNSKDSIAFSLGTPDHIISVGKSSNYKPIYLINHSTHKHIVNKRSLYSEVLCAFNYSTSIALSILTYSYQEGNISVKYVTNNLDKDDLCKLLCIALQDGYVEAIKAYIKRISNLARINKQQLLAAKSQDDGTPGLYMALQNGHPEAIKVYIEGISNFDGIDTQQLLAAKNQCGIPGLYIALQEGHAEAIKVYIESISNLRVIDMQELLAAKTPDGISGLYMALYNGHVEAIKAYIEGISNLSRINKQDLLAAKKQNGTPGLCIALYNGHVEAIKAYIEGISNLAGIDKQELLAAKNQSGTPGLCMALQQGHAEAIKAYIEAIFNLPGINRRELLAAKTRFGTSGLHIALQQGHSEAVKAYKETISKFKILSNGLPGFLL
;
A
#
# COMPACT_ATOMS: atom_id res chain seq x y z
N MET A 1 -24.53 13.61 27.12
CA MET A 1 -23.13 13.25 27.46
C MET A 1 -22.98 11.79 27.09
N ALA A 2 -21.94 11.42 26.35
CA ALA A 2 -21.79 10.05 25.86
C ALA A 2 -21.02 9.19 26.88
N ILE A 3 -21.33 7.90 26.94
CA ILE A 3 -20.51 6.94 27.69
C ILE A 3 -19.13 6.80 27.02
N ASN A 4 -18.09 6.61 27.81
CA ASN A 4 -16.76 6.32 27.28
C ASN A 4 -16.69 4.85 26.83
N LEU A 5 -16.90 4.63 25.53
CA LEU A 5 -16.88 3.30 24.91
C LEU A 5 -15.52 2.59 25.04
N LEU A 6 -14.41 3.34 25.09
CA LEU A 6 -13.07 2.77 25.27
C LEU A 6 -12.92 2.20 26.68
N LYS A 7 -13.40 2.95 27.69
CA LYS A 7 -13.37 2.52 29.09
C LYS A 7 -14.28 1.32 29.34
N LEU A 8 -15.46 1.29 28.71
CA LEU A 8 -16.36 0.14 28.76
C LEU A 8 -15.71 -1.11 28.17
N GLN A 9 -15.12 -1.01 26.97
CA GLN A 9 -14.43 -2.14 26.35
C GLN A 9 -13.25 -2.65 27.20
N LYS A 10 -12.48 -1.74 27.78
CA LYS A 10 -11.37 -2.12 28.68
C LYS A 10 -11.86 -2.90 29.90
N LYS A 11 -12.97 -2.48 30.55
CA LYS A 11 -13.55 -3.22 31.69
C LYS A 11 -14.16 -4.56 31.28
N LEU A 12 -14.61 -4.69 30.04
CA LEU A 12 -15.06 -5.96 29.46
C LEU A 12 -13.91 -6.89 29.02
N GLY A 13 -12.65 -6.45 29.16
CA GLY A 13 -11.47 -7.27 28.88
C GLY A 13 -10.99 -7.22 27.43
N TYR A 14 -11.49 -6.29 26.61
CA TYR A 14 -10.96 -6.08 25.26
C TYR A 14 -9.62 -5.35 25.29
N ASP A 15 -8.81 -5.61 24.26
CA ASP A 15 -7.64 -4.78 24.00
C ASP A 15 -8.10 -3.41 23.45
N VAL A 16 -7.54 -2.35 24.01
CA VAL A 16 -7.96 -0.97 23.70
C VAL A 16 -6.75 -0.14 23.35
N ASP A 17 -6.58 0.10 22.06
CA ASP A 17 -5.70 1.14 21.56
C ASP A 17 -6.49 2.42 21.30
N THR A 18 -6.06 3.49 21.95
CA THR A 18 -6.63 4.83 21.78
C THR A 18 -6.42 5.39 20.38
N GLY A 19 -5.45 4.88 19.60
CA GLY A 19 -5.12 5.36 18.26
C GLY A 19 -5.89 4.72 17.09
N GLY A 20 -6.69 3.68 17.33
CA GLY A 20 -7.33 2.92 16.23
C GLY A 20 -8.80 2.55 16.45
N MET A 21 -9.30 2.60 17.68
CA MET A 21 -10.65 2.09 17.97
C MET A 21 -11.78 2.91 17.34
N CYS A 22 -11.53 4.17 17.00
CA CYS A 22 -12.46 5.01 16.25
C CYS A 22 -12.79 4.41 14.87
N TYR A 23 -11.85 3.71 14.23
CA TYR A 23 -12.08 2.98 12.98
C TYR A 23 -13.10 1.86 13.14
N GLY A 24 -12.98 1.07 14.21
CA GLY A 24 -13.93 0.00 14.50
C GLY A 24 -15.36 0.53 14.67
N ILE A 25 -15.53 1.60 15.43
CA ILE A 25 -16.83 2.24 15.67
C ILE A 25 -17.38 2.84 14.38
N ALA A 26 -16.57 3.58 13.62
CA ALA A 26 -16.98 4.20 12.37
C ALA A 26 -17.42 3.16 11.31
N TYR A 27 -16.71 2.04 11.19
CA TYR A 27 -17.08 0.99 10.24
C TYR A 27 -18.32 0.21 10.68
N MET A 28 -18.51 -0.03 11.98
CA MET A 28 -19.77 -0.59 12.50
C MET A 28 -20.97 0.34 12.22
N ALA A 29 -20.76 1.65 12.34
CA ALA A 29 -21.78 2.65 12.00
C ALA A 29 -22.09 2.66 10.50
N ILE A 30 -21.08 2.66 9.62
CA ILE A 30 -21.26 2.56 8.16
C ILE A 30 -22.04 1.29 7.81
N GLN A 31 -21.67 0.15 8.39
CA GLN A 31 -22.39 -1.10 8.17
C GLN A 31 -23.86 -1.00 8.57
N ALA A 32 -24.16 -0.40 9.73
CA ALA A 32 -25.53 -0.21 10.19
C ALA A 32 -26.33 0.76 9.30
N ILE A 33 -25.71 1.87 8.86
CA ILE A 33 -26.33 2.83 7.95
C ILE A 33 -26.71 2.16 6.65
N ILE A 34 -25.73 1.51 6.01
CA ILE A 34 -25.92 0.88 4.70
C ILE A 34 -26.95 -0.24 4.82
N ARG A 35 -26.90 -1.08 5.87
CA ARG A 35 -27.82 -2.21 6.09
C ARG A 35 -29.20 -1.87 6.64
N ASP A 36 -29.55 -0.58 6.70
CA ASP A 36 -30.81 -0.10 7.26
C ASP A 36 -31.05 -0.49 8.74
N ASP A 37 -29.99 -0.90 9.45
CA ASP A 37 -29.97 -1.30 10.87
C ASP A 37 -29.57 -0.16 11.81
N LEU A 38 -29.60 1.09 11.32
CA LEU A 38 -29.19 2.27 12.07
C LEU A 38 -30.01 2.48 13.36
N GLU A 39 -31.28 2.08 13.38
CA GLU A 39 -32.10 2.15 14.60
C GLU A 39 -31.59 1.22 15.70
N THR A 40 -31.23 -0.01 15.35
CA THR A 40 -30.66 -0.96 16.31
C THR A 40 -29.33 -0.45 16.83
N TYR A 41 -28.47 0.08 15.94
CA TYR A 41 -27.23 0.75 16.33
C TYR A 41 -27.48 1.87 17.35
N ILE A 42 -28.37 2.82 17.03
CA ILE A 42 -28.69 3.96 17.91
C ILE A 42 -29.35 3.50 19.21
N SER A 43 -30.15 2.43 19.21
CA SER A 43 -30.77 1.91 20.42
C SER A 43 -29.76 1.36 21.43
N ARG A 44 -28.63 0.77 20.97
CA ARG A 44 -27.52 0.34 21.83
C ARG A 44 -26.90 1.53 22.53
N ILE A 45 -26.60 2.59 21.78
CA ILE A 45 -26.04 3.84 22.32
C ILE A 45 -26.99 4.49 23.33
N LYS A 46 -28.28 4.60 23.00
CA LYS A 46 -29.28 5.19 23.92
C LYS A 46 -29.42 4.42 25.23
N TYR A 47 -29.30 3.08 25.20
CA TYR A 47 -29.30 2.28 26.42
C TYR A 47 -28.11 2.68 27.31
N LEU A 48 -26.91 2.72 26.75
CA LEU A 48 -25.70 3.08 27.48
C LEU A 48 -25.76 4.52 28.04
N GLU A 49 -26.23 5.48 27.25
CA GLU A 49 -26.38 6.87 27.69
C GLU A 49 -27.46 7.04 28.77
N LYS A 50 -28.54 6.24 28.69
CA LYS A 50 -29.58 6.22 29.74
C LYS A 50 -29.02 5.73 31.07
N THR A 51 -28.24 4.65 31.07
CA THR A 51 -27.58 4.15 32.28
C THR A 51 -26.61 5.18 32.84
N LEU A 52 -25.83 5.86 31.98
CA LEU A 52 -24.96 6.96 32.41
C LEU A 52 -25.72 8.10 33.11
N LEU A 53 -26.89 8.49 32.58
CA LEU A 53 -27.73 9.52 33.19
C LEU A 53 -28.31 9.09 34.55
N GLN A 54 -28.64 7.81 34.72
CA GLN A 54 -29.12 7.27 36.00
C GLN A 54 -28.07 7.38 37.12
N HIS A 55 -26.78 7.38 36.75
CA HIS A 55 -25.65 7.59 37.67
C HIS A 55 -25.16 9.03 37.72
N ASN A 56 -26.01 10.01 37.43
CA ASN A 56 -25.64 11.44 37.43
C ASN A 56 -24.42 11.77 36.55
N ASN A 57 -24.24 11.04 35.45
CA ASN A 57 -23.07 11.10 34.57
C ASN A 57 -21.74 10.60 35.17
N ASN A 58 -21.77 9.82 36.26
CA ASN A 58 -20.59 9.11 36.73
C ASN A 58 -20.27 7.94 35.77
N GLN A 59 -19.16 8.06 35.05
CA GLN A 59 -18.70 7.06 34.08
C GLN A 59 -18.30 5.74 34.74
N ASP A 60 -17.69 5.77 35.93
CA ASP A 60 -17.23 4.55 36.59
C ASP A 60 -18.39 3.69 37.03
N ASP A 61 -19.31 4.27 37.80
CA ASP A 61 -20.47 3.58 38.36
C ASP A 61 -21.37 3.02 37.23
N ALA A 62 -21.63 3.82 36.20
CA ALA A 62 -22.45 3.39 35.07
C ALA A 62 -21.80 2.24 34.29
N ILE A 63 -20.49 2.32 34.03
CA ILE A 63 -19.78 1.26 33.32
C ILE A 63 -19.72 -0.01 34.17
N ASP A 64 -19.49 0.10 35.49
CA ASP A 64 -19.48 -1.06 36.39
C ASP A 64 -20.83 -1.77 36.42
N GLU A 65 -21.94 -1.03 36.50
CA GLU A 65 -23.28 -1.62 36.39
C GLU A 65 -23.47 -2.36 35.05
N ILE A 66 -23.09 -1.72 33.93
CA ILE A 66 -23.24 -2.33 32.59
C ILE A 66 -22.42 -3.62 32.48
N VAL A 67 -21.17 -3.60 32.94
CA VAL A 67 -20.27 -4.77 32.91
C VAL A 67 -20.83 -5.90 33.77
N GLU A 68 -21.30 -5.60 34.97
CA GLU A 68 -21.92 -6.59 35.85
C GLU A 68 -23.15 -7.23 35.18
N LYS A 69 -24.06 -6.40 34.65
CA LYS A 69 -25.26 -6.89 33.97
C LYS A 69 -24.95 -7.71 32.72
N ILE A 70 -23.95 -7.31 31.93
CA ILE A 70 -23.47 -8.09 30.78
C ILE A 70 -22.96 -9.47 31.24
N ASN A 71 -22.13 -9.51 32.28
CA ASN A 71 -21.56 -10.76 32.79
C ASN A 71 -22.65 -11.72 33.32
N VAL A 72 -23.66 -11.19 34.02
CA VAL A 72 -24.82 -11.96 34.46
C VAL A 72 -25.59 -12.53 33.27
N ALA A 73 -25.93 -11.70 32.28
CA ALA A 73 -26.62 -12.15 31.07
C ALA A 73 -25.81 -13.20 30.30
N TYR A 74 -24.48 -13.05 30.26
CA TYR A 74 -23.57 -13.97 29.58
C TYR A 74 -23.53 -15.34 30.25
N GLU A 75 -23.39 -15.38 31.58
CA GLU A 75 -23.41 -16.64 32.33
C GLU A 75 -24.79 -17.35 32.24
N LYS A 76 -25.90 -16.59 32.24
CA LYS A 76 -27.23 -17.17 31.96
C LYS A 76 -27.29 -17.84 30.59
N ARG A 77 -26.80 -17.16 29.54
CA ARG A 77 -26.74 -17.70 28.17
C ARG A 77 -25.89 -18.96 28.09
N LYS A 78 -24.71 -18.95 28.71
CA LYS A 78 -23.79 -20.10 28.78
C LYS A 78 -24.43 -21.31 29.46
N ASN A 79 -25.23 -21.07 30.49
CA ASN A 79 -25.98 -22.10 31.21
C ASN A 79 -27.34 -22.46 30.55
N LYS A 80 -27.60 -21.98 29.33
CA LYS A 80 -28.83 -22.22 28.55
C LYS A 80 -30.12 -21.82 29.29
N GLN A 81 -30.03 -20.79 30.15
CA GLN A 81 -31.19 -20.22 30.83
C GLN A 81 -31.95 -19.26 29.89
N ASN A 82 -33.24 -19.05 30.17
CA ASN A 82 -34.03 -18.06 29.44
C ASN A 82 -33.54 -16.65 29.77
N LEU A 83 -33.42 -15.81 28.74
CA LEU A 83 -33.00 -14.42 28.84
C LEU A 83 -34.20 -13.50 28.71
N ASP A 84 -34.25 -12.45 29.51
CA ASP A 84 -35.24 -11.37 29.32
C ASP A 84 -34.81 -10.36 28.24
N SER A 85 -35.66 -9.37 27.97
CA SER A 85 -35.39 -8.37 26.93
C SER A 85 -34.20 -7.45 27.23
N GLU A 86 -33.92 -7.15 28.50
CA GLU A 86 -32.78 -6.32 28.89
C GLU A 86 -31.48 -7.11 28.74
N GLU A 87 -31.48 -8.37 29.16
CA GLU A 87 -30.34 -9.29 29.01
C GLU A 87 -29.99 -9.56 27.55
N ILE A 88 -31.00 -9.77 26.69
CA ILE A 88 -30.80 -9.87 25.24
C ILE A 88 -30.17 -8.58 24.70
N LYS A 89 -30.60 -7.40 25.20
CA LYS A 89 -30.06 -6.11 24.74
C LYS A 89 -28.60 -5.91 25.17
N LEU A 90 -28.25 -6.33 26.38
CA LEU A 90 -26.88 -6.27 26.90
C LEU A 90 -25.93 -7.18 26.11
N LEU A 91 -26.38 -8.40 25.78
CA LEU A 91 -25.61 -9.29 24.92
C LEU A 91 -25.51 -8.81 23.47
N ASP A 92 -26.53 -8.11 22.97
CA ASP A 92 -26.49 -7.41 21.68
C ASP A 92 -25.45 -6.27 21.67
N ILE A 93 -25.29 -5.54 22.78
CA ILE A 93 -24.22 -4.55 22.96
C ILE A 93 -22.85 -5.25 22.97
N LEU A 94 -22.70 -6.38 23.67
CA LEU A 94 -21.46 -7.15 23.69
C LEU A 94 -21.07 -7.60 22.28
N ASN A 95 -22.00 -8.20 21.52
CA ASN A 95 -21.74 -8.58 20.13
C ASN A 95 -21.36 -7.36 19.27
N TRP A 96 -22.00 -6.20 19.47
CA TRP A 96 -21.64 -4.99 18.74
C TRP A 96 -20.18 -4.57 19.01
N LEU A 97 -19.71 -4.68 20.27
CA LEU A 97 -18.32 -4.40 20.62
C LEU A 97 -17.35 -5.43 20.03
N ASP A 98 -17.72 -6.72 19.93
CA ASP A 98 -16.94 -7.71 19.18
C ASP A 98 -16.73 -7.26 17.71
N GLY A 99 -17.73 -6.63 17.10
CA GLY A 99 -17.63 -6.08 15.74
C GLY A 99 -16.69 -4.91 15.62
N VAL A 100 -16.69 -4.01 16.61
CA VAL A 100 -15.71 -2.93 16.69
C VAL A 100 -14.29 -3.50 16.72
N GLN A 101 -14.06 -4.56 17.50
CA GLN A 101 -12.76 -5.22 17.62
C GLN A 101 -12.31 -5.91 16.34
N ILE A 102 -13.23 -6.55 15.61
CA ILE A 102 -12.91 -7.13 14.30
C ILE A 102 -12.46 -6.03 13.35
N TYR A 103 -13.21 -4.94 13.21
CA TYR A 103 -12.81 -3.86 12.31
C TYR A 103 -11.52 -3.14 12.73
N TYR A 104 -11.25 -3.05 14.03
CA TYR A 104 -10.01 -2.51 14.58
C TYR A 104 -8.80 -3.42 14.29
N ASN A 105 -8.89 -4.71 14.58
CA ASN A 105 -7.78 -5.66 14.38
C ASN A 105 -7.51 -5.95 12.90
N TYR A 106 -8.54 -5.90 12.07
CA TYR A 106 -8.44 -6.05 10.61
C TYR A 106 -8.57 -4.69 9.93
N ASN A 107 -7.67 -3.77 10.31
CA ASN A 107 -7.44 -2.51 9.60
C ASN A 107 -7.51 -2.78 8.08
N LYS A 108 -8.53 -2.21 7.39
CA LYS A 108 -8.77 -2.25 5.93
C LYS A 108 -9.89 -3.14 5.39
N LEU A 109 -10.70 -3.81 6.21
CA LEU A 109 -11.85 -4.63 5.76
C LEU A 109 -12.79 -3.96 4.74
N LEU A 110 -12.97 -2.64 4.81
CA LEU A 110 -13.84 -1.86 3.91
C LEU A 110 -13.07 -0.94 2.94
N SER A 111 -11.75 -1.09 2.77
CA SER A 111 -10.94 -0.14 1.97
C SER A 111 -10.54 -0.62 0.57
N GLY A 112 -11.06 -1.77 0.13
CA GLY A 112 -10.94 -2.24 -1.26
C GLY A 112 -10.68 -3.74 -1.39
N GLY A 113 -11.44 -4.41 -2.26
CA GLY A 113 -11.14 -5.75 -2.80
C GLY A 113 -11.30 -6.97 -1.88
N GLN A 114 -11.53 -6.81 -0.58
CA GLN A 114 -11.62 -7.95 0.35
C GLN A 114 -13.05 -8.36 0.72
N ASN A 115 -13.22 -9.66 0.87
CA ASN A 115 -14.49 -10.36 1.05
C ASN A 115 -15.10 -10.04 2.43
N TYR A 116 -16.23 -9.31 2.43
CA TYR A 116 -16.98 -8.93 3.64
C TYR A 116 -17.52 -10.15 4.42
N GLU A 117 -17.40 -11.37 3.87
CA GLU A 117 -17.78 -12.64 4.49
C GLU A 117 -17.33 -12.75 5.95
N ILE A 118 -16.12 -12.31 6.27
CA ILE A 118 -15.54 -12.36 7.63
C ILE A 118 -16.33 -11.47 8.61
N ALA A 119 -16.76 -10.27 8.19
CA ALA A 119 -17.55 -9.37 9.03
C ALA A 119 -19.06 -9.75 9.07
N THR A 120 -19.59 -10.36 8.01
CA THR A 120 -21.00 -10.80 7.93
C THR A 120 -21.33 -12.01 8.80
N ASN A 121 -20.39 -12.95 8.94
CA ASN A 121 -20.65 -14.19 9.67
C ASN A 121 -20.84 -13.94 11.18
N PHE A 122 -20.33 -12.83 11.71
CA PHE A 122 -20.33 -12.55 13.15
C PHE A 122 -21.65 -11.97 13.69
N PHE A 123 -22.46 -11.25 12.90
CA PHE A 123 -23.54 -10.39 13.45
C PHE A 123 -24.98 -10.73 13.05
N SER A 124 -25.25 -11.90 12.46
CA SER A 124 -26.57 -12.16 11.85
C SER A 124 -27.43 -13.21 12.56
N ALA A 125 -27.81 -12.94 13.82
CA ALA A 125 -28.70 -13.82 14.56
C ALA A 125 -30.17 -13.84 14.04
N ASN A 126 -30.64 -12.87 13.24
CA ASN A 126 -32.08 -12.69 13.01
C ASN A 126 -32.55 -12.29 11.59
N THR A 127 -31.84 -12.67 10.51
CA THR A 127 -32.37 -12.51 9.14
C THR A 127 -32.18 -13.77 8.29
N ASN A 128 -32.99 -13.92 7.24
CA ASN A 128 -32.98 -15.09 6.34
C ASN A 128 -31.65 -15.18 5.57
N GLN A 129 -31.02 -16.36 5.60
CA GLN A 129 -29.70 -16.65 5.01
C GLN A 129 -29.59 -16.30 3.52
N LYS A 130 -30.69 -16.38 2.74
CA LYS A 130 -30.71 -16.07 1.30
C LYS A 130 -30.65 -14.58 0.94
N GLU A 131 -30.99 -13.66 1.84
CA GLU A 131 -30.80 -12.22 1.61
C GLU A 131 -29.38 -11.74 2.01
N LYS A 132 -28.67 -12.53 2.81
CA LYS A 132 -27.37 -12.18 3.43
C LYS A 132 -26.19 -12.20 2.47
N GLU A 133 -26.23 -13.04 1.44
CA GLU A 133 -25.13 -13.22 0.49
C GLU A 133 -25.09 -12.10 -0.58
N ASN A 134 -26.19 -11.37 -0.80
CA ASN A 134 -26.36 -10.49 -1.96
C ASN A 134 -26.19 -8.98 -1.73
N ARG A 135 -25.87 -8.50 -0.51
CA ARG A 135 -25.78 -7.05 -0.21
C ARG A 135 -24.36 -6.62 0.16
N LYS A 136 -23.49 -6.58 -0.84
CA LYS A 136 -22.10 -6.08 -0.73
C LYS A 136 -22.12 -4.58 -0.39
N ILE A 137 -21.29 -4.14 0.55
CA ILE A 137 -21.06 -2.71 0.77
C ILE A 137 -19.89 -2.30 -0.14
N PHE A 138 -20.12 -1.35 -1.02
CA PHE A 138 -19.12 -0.86 -1.95
C PHE A 138 -18.53 0.46 -1.45
N VAL A 139 -17.21 0.61 -1.55
CA VAL A 139 -16.59 1.94 -1.61
C VAL A 139 -16.71 2.42 -3.04
N ILE A 140 -17.58 3.41 -3.26
CA ILE A 140 -17.90 3.90 -4.59
C ILE A 140 -17.09 5.12 -4.99
N ALA A 141 -16.50 5.81 -4.02
CA ALA A 141 -15.60 6.93 -4.25
C ALA A 141 -14.56 7.03 -3.13
N LYS A 142 -13.35 7.47 -3.51
CA LYS A 142 -12.20 7.71 -2.64
C LYS A 142 -11.62 9.09 -2.98
N GLU A 143 -11.82 10.06 -2.10
CA GLU A 143 -11.43 11.45 -2.31
C GLU A 143 -10.56 12.00 -1.18
N LEU A 144 -9.79 13.04 -1.49
CA LEU A 144 -8.98 13.77 -0.52
C LEU A 144 -9.26 15.26 -0.70
N ASN A 145 -9.69 15.94 0.35
CA ASN A 145 -10.12 17.34 0.27
C ASN A 145 -9.86 18.09 1.58
N MET A 146 -9.79 19.42 1.54
CA MET A 146 -9.69 20.20 2.77
C MET A 146 -11.03 20.28 3.48
N LEU A 147 -11.01 20.19 4.80
CA LEU A 147 -12.17 20.42 5.65
C LEU A 147 -12.64 21.88 5.50
N THR A 148 -13.63 22.07 4.65
CA THR A 148 -14.26 23.37 4.40
C THR A 148 -15.76 23.29 4.58
N LYS A 149 -16.39 24.43 4.87
CA LYS A 149 -17.86 24.50 4.94
C LYS A 149 -18.51 24.10 3.61
N GLU A 150 -17.89 24.45 2.49
CA GLU A 150 -18.37 24.09 1.16
C GLU A 150 -18.40 22.57 0.95
N LEU A 151 -17.31 21.88 1.32
CA LEU A 151 -17.22 20.43 1.25
C LEU A 151 -18.30 19.76 2.10
N ILE A 152 -18.45 20.17 3.37
CA ILE A 152 -19.42 19.54 4.26
C ILE A 152 -20.86 19.79 3.81
N ASN A 153 -21.13 20.96 3.19
CA ASN A 153 -22.42 21.22 2.57
C ASN A 153 -22.70 20.28 1.39
N ASP A 154 -21.69 20.01 0.54
CA ASP A 154 -21.82 19.08 -0.60
C ASP A 154 -22.09 17.64 -0.11
N ILE A 155 -21.37 17.19 0.93
CA ILE A 155 -21.61 15.89 1.57
C ILE A 155 -23.02 15.82 2.14
N PHE A 156 -23.47 16.86 2.86
CA PHE A 156 -24.84 16.91 3.37
C PHE A 156 -25.86 16.79 2.25
N ASP A 157 -25.71 17.57 1.17
CA ASP A 157 -26.63 17.54 0.03
C ASP A 157 -26.70 16.15 -0.63
N LYS A 158 -25.57 15.45 -0.74
CA LYS A 158 -25.53 14.08 -1.27
C LYS A 158 -26.29 13.10 -0.39
N ILE A 159 -26.11 13.19 0.92
CA ILE A 159 -26.82 12.34 1.88
C ILE A 159 -28.32 12.68 1.84
N ASP A 160 -28.68 13.96 1.94
CA ASP A 160 -30.07 14.41 2.04
C ASP A 160 -30.88 14.08 0.78
N ASN A 161 -30.27 14.24 -0.40
CA ASN A 161 -30.92 13.93 -1.68
C ASN A 161 -30.89 12.43 -2.05
N SER A 162 -30.10 11.60 -1.37
CA SER A 162 -30.06 10.16 -1.66
C SER A 162 -31.38 9.48 -1.31
N LYS A 163 -31.88 8.62 -2.21
CA LYS A 163 -33.03 7.75 -1.92
C LYS A 163 -32.60 6.45 -1.25
N ASP A 164 -31.39 6.00 -1.55
CA ASP A 164 -30.82 4.77 -1.00
C ASP A 164 -29.96 5.08 0.23
N SER A 165 -29.63 4.02 0.97
CA SER A 165 -28.69 4.14 2.07
C SER A 165 -27.31 4.57 1.55
N ILE A 166 -26.76 5.59 2.21
CA ILE A 166 -25.46 6.16 1.85
C ILE A 166 -24.74 6.58 3.12
N ALA A 167 -23.44 6.29 3.17
CA ALA A 167 -22.58 6.68 4.26
C ALA A 167 -21.26 7.25 3.73
N PHE A 168 -20.67 8.15 4.50
CA PHE A 168 -19.36 8.71 4.26
C PHE A 168 -18.51 8.44 5.50
N SER A 169 -17.27 8.00 5.31
CA SER A 169 -16.24 8.18 6.33
C SER A 169 -15.48 9.47 6.05
N LEU A 170 -15.19 10.22 7.10
CA LEU A 170 -14.30 11.37 7.06
C LEU A 170 -13.16 11.07 8.02
N GLY A 171 -11.92 11.08 7.54
CA GLY A 171 -10.78 10.66 8.33
C GLY A 171 -9.52 11.47 8.11
N THR A 172 -8.74 11.56 9.18
CA THR A 172 -7.32 11.88 9.21
C THR A 172 -6.57 10.60 9.61
N PRO A 173 -5.23 10.54 9.53
CA PRO A 173 -4.48 9.36 9.98
C PRO A 173 -4.87 8.91 11.41
N ASP A 174 -5.08 9.86 12.31
CA ASP A 174 -5.31 9.56 13.73
C ASP A 174 -6.79 9.43 14.12
N HIS A 175 -7.73 9.79 13.25
CA HIS A 175 -9.14 9.86 13.64
C HIS A 175 -10.10 9.73 12.47
N ILE A 176 -11.25 9.09 12.72
CA ILE A 176 -12.30 8.87 11.72
C ILE A 176 -13.68 9.03 12.35
N ILE A 177 -14.58 9.59 11.56
CA ILE A 177 -16.02 9.66 11.85
C ILE A 177 -16.81 9.11 10.67
N SER A 178 -18.04 8.72 10.95
CA SER A 178 -18.99 8.29 9.93
C SER A 178 -20.21 9.21 9.92
N VAL A 179 -20.76 9.47 8.74
CA VAL A 179 -21.99 10.24 8.57
C VAL A 179 -22.84 9.63 7.46
N GLY A 180 -24.14 9.52 7.66
CA GLY A 180 -25.01 8.97 6.62
C GLY A 180 -26.46 8.79 7.05
N LYS A 181 -27.24 8.19 6.15
CA LYS A 181 -28.64 7.84 6.39
C LYS A 181 -29.01 6.51 5.72
N SER A 182 -30.00 5.85 6.29
CA SER A 182 -30.64 4.64 5.76
C SER A 182 -31.76 4.99 4.76
N SER A 183 -32.15 4.03 3.93
CA SER A 183 -33.04 4.19 2.76
C SER A 183 -34.45 4.75 3.09
N ASN A 184 -34.98 4.43 4.26
CA ASN A 184 -36.36 4.78 4.67
C ASN A 184 -36.53 6.23 5.17
N TYR A 185 -35.98 7.24 4.47
CA TYR A 185 -35.99 8.66 4.90
C TYR A 185 -35.62 8.82 6.39
N LYS A 186 -34.66 8.01 6.85
CA LYS A 186 -34.21 8.07 8.24
C LYS A 186 -33.38 9.33 8.48
N PRO A 187 -33.37 9.86 9.71
CA PRO A 187 -32.55 11.00 10.06
C PRO A 187 -31.07 10.76 9.76
N ILE A 188 -30.37 11.81 9.34
CA ILE A 188 -28.92 11.78 9.11
C ILE A 188 -28.25 11.70 10.48
N TYR A 189 -27.34 10.75 10.66
CA TYR A 189 -26.52 10.67 11.87
C TYR A 189 -25.06 10.88 11.56
N LEU A 190 -24.38 11.63 12.43
CA LEU A 190 -22.93 11.63 12.56
C LEU A 190 -22.56 10.79 13.77
N ILE A 191 -21.64 9.87 13.57
CA ILE A 191 -21.19 8.90 14.56
C ILE A 191 -19.68 9.00 14.69
N ASN A 192 -19.25 9.27 15.92
CA ASN A 192 -17.88 9.36 16.40
C ASN A 192 -17.77 8.48 17.66
N HIS A 193 -16.55 8.12 18.06
CA HIS A 193 -16.30 7.29 19.25
C HIS A 193 -16.90 7.87 20.55
N SER A 194 -17.08 9.19 20.62
CA SER A 194 -17.58 9.93 21.78
C SER A 194 -18.81 10.80 21.50
N THR A 195 -19.31 10.83 20.25
CA THR A 195 -20.50 11.62 19.89
C THR A 195 -21.38 10.91 18.88
N HIS A 196 -22.68 10.85 19.17
CA HIS A 196 -23.70 10.31 18.28
C HIS A 196 -24.78 11.37 18.11
N LYS A 197 -24.85 11.99 16.93
CA LYS A 197 -25.62 13.22 16.72
C LYS A 197 -26.58 13.07 15.56
N HIS A 198 -27.85 13.34 15.84
CA HIS A 198 -28.83 13.58 14.78
C HIS A 198 -28.54 14.93 14.13
N ILE A 199 -28.32 14.90 12.82
CA ILE A 199 -27.97 16.05 12.00
C ILE A 199 -29.23 16.56 11.30
N VAL A 200 -29.66 17.75 11.69
CA VAL A 200 -30.90 18.37 11.19
C VAL A 200 -30.70 19.30 9.99
N ASN A 201 -29.49 19.79 9.77
CA ASN A 201 -29.15 20.68 8.66
C ASN A 201 -27.64 20.76 8.44
N LYS A 202 -27.24 21.38 7.32
CA LYS A 202 -25.85 21.67 6.94
C LYS A 202 -25.00 22.30 8.04
N ARG A 203 -25.55 23.31 8.74
CA ARG A 203 -24.83 24.02 9.81
C ARG A 203 -24.52 23.09 10.97
N SER A 204 -25.48 22.25 11.36
CA SER A 204 -25.29 21.22 12.39
C SER A 204 -24.21 20.24 11.98
N LEU A 205 -24.21 19.76 10.73
CA LEU A 205 -23.18 18.83 10.27
C LEU A 205 -21.79 19.45 10.35
N TYR A 206 -21.63 20.65 9.81
CA TYR A 206 -20.35 21.35 9.80
C TYR A 206 -19.79 21.57 11.22
N SER A 207 -20.63 22.01 12.16
CA SER A 207 -20.21 22.19 13.55
C SER A 207 -19.76 20.89 14.21
N GLU A 208 -20.48 19.78 13.99
CA GLU A 208 -20.14 18.48 14.60
C GLU A 208 -18.90 17.86 13.97
N VAL A 209 -18.70 18.02 12.65
CA VAL A 209 -17.46 17.61 11.98
C VAL A 209 -16.27 18.41 12.50
N LEU A 210 -16.37 19.73 12.61
CA LEU A 210 -15.31 20.55 13.21
C LEU A 210 -14.99 20.12 14.64
N CYS A 211 -16.02 19.89 15.46
CA CYS A 211 -15.85 19.42 16.84
C CYS A 211 -15.11 18.08 16.88
N ALA A 212 -15.44 17.14 15.99
CA ALA A 212 -14.80 15.83 15.93
C ALA A 212 -13.30 15.91 15.59
N PHE A 213 -12.86 16.97 14.91
CA PHE A 213 -11.46 17.21 14.56
C PHE A 213 -10.85 18.40 15.31
N ASN A 214 -11.26 18.60 16.57
CA ASN A 214 -10.70 19.58 17.50
C ASN A 214 -10.71 21.03 16.98
N TYR A 215 -11.72 21.39 16.19
CA TYR A 215 -11.88 22.71 15.59
C TYR A 215 -10.73 23.15 14.68
N SER A 216 -9.91 22.21 14.20
CA SER A 216 -8.81 22.56 13.30
C SER A 216 -9.36 22.87 11.91
N THR A 217 -8.93 24.01 11.34
CA THR A 217 -9.49 24.54 10.08
C THR A 217 -8.64 24.26 8.84
N SER A 218 -7.41 23.76 9.01
CA SER A 218 -6.54 23.29 7.92
C SER A 218 -6.26 21.78 8.06
N ILE A 219 -7.30 20.99 7.79
CA ILE A 219 -7.23 19.52 7.81
C ILE A 219 -7.49 18.98 6.40
N ALA A 220 -6.59 18.11 5.92
CA ALA A 220 -6.85 17.24 4.80
C ALA A 220 -7.67 16.04 5.28
N LEU A 221 -8.84 15.84 4.68
CA LEU A 221 -9.74 14.73 4.97
C LEU A 221 -9.67 13.70 3.85
N SER A 222 -9.37 12.46 4.23
CA SER A 222 -9.74 11.28 3.46
C SER A 222 -11.24 11.09 3.56
N ILE A 223 -11.89 10.95 2.41
CA ILE A 223 -13.33 10.79 2.29
C ILE A 223 -13.57 9.51 1.51
N LEU A 224 -14.26 8.56 2.14
CA LEU A 224 -14.72 7.35 1.45
C LEU A 224 -16.24 7.36 1.43
N THR A 225 -16.80 7.14 0.26
CA THR A 225 -18.26 7.06 0.07
C THR A 225 -18.69 5.62 -0.06
N TYR A 226 -19.71 5.22 0.70
CA TYR A 226 -20.22 3.87 0.79
C TYR A 226 -21.66 3.79 0.30
N SER A 227 -21.96 2.77 -0.49
CA SER A 227 -23.33 2.46 -0.94
C SER A 227 -23.51 0.96 -1.21
N TYR A 228 -24.76 0.56 -1.41
CA TYR A 228 -25.12 -0.76 -1.94
C TYR A 228 -25.07 -0.86 -3.46
N GLN A 229 -25.18 0.27 -4.15
CA GLN A 229 -25.12 0.31 -5.60
C GLN A 229 -23.73 0.76 -6.02
N GLU A 230 -23.19 0.22 -7.11
CA GLU A 230 -21.90 0.64 -7.69
C GLU A 230 -21.95 2.04 -8.35
N GLY A 231 -22.97 2.85 -8.06
CA GLY A 231 -23.10 4.20 -8.59
C GLY A 231 -22.00 5.12 -8.04
N ASN A 232 -21.36 5.91 -8.90
CA ASN A 232 -20.31 6.84 -8.48
C ASN A 232 -20.92 8.16 -7.94
N ILE A 233 -20.83 8.39 -6.63
CA ILE A 233 -21.31 9.61 -5.96
C ILE A 233 -20.10 10.39 -5.44
N SER A 234 -19.42 11.14 -6.32
CA SER A 234 -18.15 11.81 -5.99
C SER A 234 -18.30 13.22 -5.41
N VAL A 235 -17.63 13.56 -4.32
CA VAL A 235 -17.67 14.91 -3.72
C VAL A 235 -16.95 15.96 -4.57
N LYS A 236 -17.38 17.21 -4.45
CA LYS A 236 -16.72 18.33 -5.15
C LYS A 236 -15.36 18.63 -4.53
N TYR A 237 -14.32 18.72 -5.36
CA TYR A 237 -13.00 19.21 -4.96
C TYR A 237 -13.03 20.72 -4.70
N VAL A 238 -12.85 21.12 -3.45
CA VAL A 238 -12.89 22.54 -3.05
C VAL A 238 -11.49 23.12 -3.18
N THR A 239 -11.22 23.78 -4.31
CA THR A 239 -9.86 24.24 -4.65
C THR A 239 -9.69 25.77 -4.70
N ASN A 240 -10.80 26.53 -4.64
CA ASN A 240 -10.78 27.97 -4.89
C ASN A 240 -10.04 28.76 -3.81
N ASN A 241 -10.17 28.36 -2.54
CA ASN A 241 -9.63 29.07 -1.38
C ASN A 241 -8.35 28.43 -0.80
N LEU A 242 -7.78 27.43 -1.49
CA LEU A 242 -6.57 26.78 -1.02
C LEU A 242 -5.37 27.70 -1.23
N ASP A 243 -4.57 27.86 -0.18
CA ASP A 243 -3.29 28.52 -0.30
C ASP A 243 -2.22 27.58 -0.90
N LYS A 244 -0.98 28.08 -0.98
CA LYS A 244 0.14 27.33 -1.57
C LYS A 244 0.51 26.11 -0.72
N ASP A 245 0.45 26.23 0.59
CA ASP A 245 0.89 25.20 1.52
C ASP A 245 -0.14 24.09 1.60
N ASP A 246 -1.44 24.44 1.62
CA ASP A 246 -2.55 23.50 1.50
C ASP A 246 -2.47 22.70 0.20
N LEU A 247 -2.23 23.36 -0.95
CA LEU A 247 -2.10 22.67 -2.24
C LEU A 247 -0.91 21.72 -2.29
N CYS A 248 0.24 22.13 -1.75
CA CYS A 248 1.44 21.29 -1.68
C CYS A 248 1.18 20.05 -0.80
N LYS A 249 0.59 20.27 0.39
CA LYS A 249 0.23 19.23 1.34
C LYS A 249 -0.76 18.22 0.75
N LEU A 250 -1.83 18.71 0.14
CA LEU A 250 -2.85 17.87 -0.47
C LEU A 250 -2.31 17.06 -1.66
N LEU A 251 -1.49 17.67 -2.52
CA LEU A 251 -0.86 16.94 -3.62
C LEU A 251 0.10 15.87 -3.11
N CYS A 252 0.88 16.17 -2.05
CA CYS A 252 1.76 15.20 -1.40
C CYS A 252 0.98 13.99 -0.86
N ILE A 253 -0.04 14.23 -0.04
CA ILE A 253 -0.89 13.16 0.54
C ILE A 253 -1.62 12.39 -0.57
N ALA A 254 -2.12 13.09 -1.60
CA ALA A 254 -2.80 12.45 -2.71
C ALA A 254 -1.88 11.47 -3.47
N LEU A 255 -0.59 11.81 -3.63
CA LEU A 255 0.41 10.94 -4.21
C LEU A 255 0.77 9.78 -3.27
N GLN A 256 1.00 10.08 -2.00
CA GLN A 256 1.34 9.10 -0.97
C GLN A 256 0.30 7.99 -0.85
N ASP A 257 -0.99 8.33 -0.88
CA ASP A 257 -2.09 7.38 -0.64
C ASP A 257 -2.83 6.95 -1.93
N GLY A 258 -2.37 7.41 -3.08
CA GLY A 258 -2.90 7.03 -4.39
C GLY A 258 -4.29 7.60 -4.73
N TYR A 259 -4.62 8.83 -4.29
CA TYR A 259 -5.87 9.51 -4.63
C TYR A 259 -5.81 10.12 -6.04
N VAL A 260 -5.97 9.28 -7.07
CA VAL A 260 -5.86 9.63 -8.49
C VAL A 260 -6.67 10.88 -8.89
N GLU A 261 -7.94 10.94 -8.53
CA GLU A 261 -8.80 12.08 -8.89
C GLU A 261 -8.41 13.37 -8.15
N ALA A 262 -7.88 13.24 -6.94
CA ALA A 262 -7.37 14.39 -6.18
C ALA A 262 -6.10 14.94 -6.82
N ILE A 263 -5.17 14.07 -7.26
CA ILE A 263 -3.96 14.47 -8.00
C ILE A 263 -4.35 15.29 -9.23
N LYS A 264 -5.29 14.78 -10.05
CA LYS A 264 -5.78 15.50 -11.24
C LYS A 264 -6.38 16.85 -10.87
N ALA A 265 -7.22 16.92 -9.84
CA ALA A 265 -7.86 18.15 -9.39
C ALA A 265 -6.84 19.20 -8.92
N TYR A 266 -5.84 18.81 -8.12
CA TYR A 266 -4.84 19.73 -7.58
C TYR A 266 -3.82 20.16 -8.64
N ILE A 267 -3.39 19.28 -9.54
CA ILE A 267 -2.56 19.66 -10.68
C ILE A 267 -3.30 20.66 -11.57
N LYS A 268 -4.59 20.43 -11.87
CA LYS A 268 -5.43 21.37 -12.62
C LYS A 268 -5.59 22.71 -11.89
N ARG A 269 -5.67 22.71 -10.57
CA ARG A 269 -5.69 23.97 -9.80
C ARG A 269 -4.36 24.71 -9.94
N ILE A 270 -3.24 24.01 -9.79
CA ILE A 270 -1.89 24.58 -9.90
C ILE A 270 -1.63 25.15 -11.30
N SER A 271 -2.11 24.50 -12.36
CA SER A 271 -1.96 25.00 -13.74
C SER A 271 -2.65 26.36 -13.94
N ASN A 272 -3.81 26.56 -13.31
CA ASN A 272 -4.60 27.79 -13.37
C ASN A 272 -4.09 28.93 -12.47
N LEU A 273 -3.10 28.68 -11.61
CA LEU A 273 -2.53 29.72 -10.76
C LEU A 273 -1.55 30.60 -11.55
N ALA A 274 -1.78 31.91 -11.52
CA ALA A 274 -0.89 32.91 -12.13
C ALA A 274 0.12 33.45 -11.11
N ARG A 275 1.34 33.78 -11.56
CA ARG A 275 2.40 34.45 -10.77
C ARG A 275 2.84 33.68 -9.51
N ILE A 276 2.83 32.34 -9.56
CA ILE A 276 3.29 31.46 -8.48
C ILE A 276 4.40 30.54 -9.02
N ASN A 277 5.33 30.16 -8.15
CA ASN A 277 6.34 29.15 -8.44
C ASN A 277 5.67 27.76 -8.51
N LYS A 278 5.32 27.34 -9.74
CA LYS A 278 4.68 26.04 -10.00
C LYS A 278 5.64 24.87 -9.72
N GLN A 279 6.95 25.05 -9.92
CA GLN A 279 7.96 24.04 -9.57
C GLN A 279 7.86 23.64 -8.10
N GLN A 280 7.75 24.62 -7.20
CA GLN A 280 7.67 24.38 -5.76
C GLN A 280 6.41 23.61 -5.37
N LEU A 281 5.25 23.96 -5.95
CA LEU A 281 3.99 23.27 -5.65
C LEU A 281 3.97 21.86 -6.22
N LEU A 282 4.45 21.68 -7.45
CA LEU A 282 4.49 20.37 -8.10
C LEU A 282 5.53 19.44 -7.48
N ALA A 283 6.57 19.96 -6.83
CA ALA A 283 7.49 19.15 -6.02
C ALA A 283 6.77 18.38 -4.90
N ALA A 284 5.60 18.87 -4.47
CA ALA A 284 4.68 18.18 -3.56
C ALA A 284 5.42 17.58 -2.36
N LYS A 285 6.27 18.39 -1.72
CA LYS A 285 7.13 17.92 -0.64
C LYS A 285 6.33 17.78 0.65
N SER A 286 6.58 16.70 1.37
CA SER A 286 6.06 16.52 2.74
C SER A 286 6.54 17.66 3.64
N GLN A 287 5.66 18.08 4.55
CA GLN A 287 5.99 19.10 5.56
C GLN A 287 6.95 18.55 6.63
N ASP A 288 7.02 17.23 6.81
CA ASP A 288 7.80 16.60 7.89
C ASP A 288 9.30 16.55 7.56
N ASP A 289 9.65 16.08 6.36
CA ASP A 289 11.03 15.80 5.98
C ASP A 289 11.40 16.27 4.56
N GLY A 290 10.45 16.93 3.86
CA GLY A 290 10.65 17.39 2.50
C GLY A 290 10.65 16.29 1.44
N THR A 291 10.31 15.04 1.77
CA THR A 291 10.23 13.93 0.82
C THR A 291 9.16 14.23 -0.25
N PRO A 292 9.49 14.14 -1.56
CA PRO A 292 8.53 14.43 -2.63
C PRO A 292 7.37 13.43 -2.67
N GLY A 293 6.16 13.89 -3.00
CA GLY A 293 5.00 13.01 -3.14
C GLY A 293 5.20 11.90 -4.19
N LEU A 294 5.89 12.17 -5.30
CA LEU A 294 6.21 11.13 -6.31
C LEU A 294 7.12 10.03 -5.73
N TYR A 295 8.03 10.37 -4.80
CA TYR A 295 8.83 9.38 -4.07
C TYR A 295 7.91 8.48 -3.24
N MET A 296 6.94 9.06 -2.51
CA MET A 296 6.00 8.29 -1.69
C MET A 296 5.07 7.41 -2.54
N ALA A 297 4.61 7.89 -3.69
CA ALA A 297 3.81 7.09 -4.63
C ALA A 297 4.59 5.87 -5.16
N LEU A 298 5.89 6.04 -5.44
CA LEU A 298 6.78 4.96 -5.83
C LEU A 298 7.07 4.00 -4.68
N GLN A 299 7.31 4.52 -3.47
CA GLN A 299 7.51 3.73 -2.25
C GLN A 299 6.28 2.90 -1.88
N ASN A 300 5.07 3.41 -2.08
CA ASN A 300 3.83 2.74 -1.71
C ASN A 300 3.21 1.92 -2.86
N GLY A 301 3.85 1.91 -4.03
CA GLY A 301 3.42 1.13 -5.18
C GLY A 301 2.09 1.59 -5.78
N HIS A 302 1.92 2.89 -6.04
CA HIS A 302 0.69 3.48 -6.60
C HIS A 302 0.84 3.83 -8.09
N PRO A 303 0.72 2.85 -9.02
CA PRO A 303 0.98 3.06 -10.43
C PRO A 303 0.08 4.13 -11.08
N GLU A 304 -1.22 4.11 -10.83
CA GLU A 304 -2.12 5.10 -11.43
C GLU A 304 -1.82 6.52 -10.95
N ALA A 305 -1.41 6.69 -9.68
CA ALA A 305 -1.02 7.98 -9.12
C ALA A 305 0.25 8.52 -9.80
N ILE A 306 1.25 7.66 -10.00
CA ILE A 306 2.49 7.97 -10.73
C ILE A 306 2.14 8.43 -12.14
N LYS A 307 1.31 7.65 -12.86
CA LYS A 307 0.91 7.95 -14.24
C LYS A 307 0.26 9.33 -14.36
N VAL A 308 -0.80 9.59 -13.60
CA VAL A 308 -1.55 10.85 -13.73
C VAL A 308 -0.76 12.06 -13.26
N TYR A 309 0.20 11.87 -12.33
CA TYR A 309 1.12 12.92 -11.94
C TYR A 309 2.09 13.26 -13.07
N ILE A 310 2.75 12.27 -13.68
CA ILE A 310 3.70 12.48 -14.78
C ILE A 310 3.01 13.10 -16.00
N GLU A 311 1.85 12.56 -16.39
CA GLU A 311 0.99 13.15 -17.43
C GLU A 311 0.60 14.59 -17.08
N GLY A 312 0.24 14.84 -15.82
CA GLY A 312 -0.15 16.15 -15.33
C GLY A 312 0.97 17.19 -15.42
N ILE A 313 2.17 16.90 -14.91
CA ILE A 313 3.30 17.83 -14.91
C ILE A 313 3.88 18.06 -16.31
N SER A 314 3.75 17.09 -17.22
CA SER A 314 4.28 17.25 -18.59
C SER A 314 3.57 18.33 -19.41
N ASN A 315 2.39 18.78 -18.96
CA ASN A 315 1.64 19.89 -19.57
C ASN A 315 2.07 21.29 -19.07
N PHE A 316 3.13 21.39 -18.27
CA PHE A 316 3.60 22.66 -17.71
C PHE A 316 4.82 23.16 -18.46
N ASP A 317 4.76 24.42 -18.90
CA ASP A 317 5.91 25.14 -19.43
C ASP A 317 6.75 25.78 -18.32
N GLY A 318 8.07 25.81 -18.51
CA GLY A 318 8.99 26.54 -17.63
C GLY A 318 9.26 25.89 -16.28
N ILE A 319 8.91 24.61 -16.10
CA ILE A 319 9.27 23.80 -14.93
C ILE A 319 10.48 22.91 -15.25
N ASP A 320 11.23 22.54 -14.21
CA ASP A 320 12.28 21.53 -14.31
C ASP A 320 11.65 20.15 -14.05
N THR A 321 11.12 19.55 -15.12
CA THR A 321 10.50 18.23 -15.08
C THR A 321 11.51 17.14 -14.69
N GLN A 322 12.77 17.25 -15.07
CA GLN A 322 13.82 16.31 -14.71
C GLN A 322 13.97 16.23 -13.18
N GLN A 323 14.03 17.40 -12.52
CA GLN A 323 14.13 17.47 -11.07
C GLN A 323 12.91 16.84 -10.36
N LEU A 324 11.69 17.09 -10.86
CA LEU A 324 10.48 16.51 -10.28
C LEU A 324 10.45 14.99 -10.42
N LEU A 325 10.80 14.48 -11.60
CA LEU A 325 10.82 13.03 -11.88
C LEU A 325 11.92 12.30 -11.14
N ALA A 326 13.05 12.96 -10.84
CA ALA A 326 14.11 12.37 -10.03
C ALA A 326 13.62 11.98 -8.63
N ALA A 327 12.63 12.72 -8.10
CA ALA A 327 11.91 12.43 -6.86
C ALA A 327 12.85 11.96 -5.74
N LYS A 328 13.92 12.72 -5.51
CA LYS A 328 14.95 12.38 -4.52
C LYS A 328 14.50 12.83 -3.13
N ASN A 329 14.60 11.96 -2.13
CA ASN A 329 14.40 12.33 -0.73
C ASN A 329 15.57 13.20 -0.22
N GLN A 330 15.51 13.60 1.06
CA GLN A 330 16.56 14.41 1.71
C GLN A 330 17.97 13.78 1.70
N CYS A 331 18.07 12.46 1.61
CA CYS A 331 19.33 11.72 1.48
C CYS A 331 19.77 11.58 0.01
N GLY A 332 19.09 12.19 -0.94
CA GLY A 332 19.38 12.06 -2.37
C GLY A 332 18.96 10.73 -2.98
N ILE A 333 18.21 9.89 -2.27
CA ILE A 333 17.76 8.57 -2.75
C ILE A 333 16.56 8.77 -3.69
N PRO A 334 16.61 8.29 -4.95
CA PRO A 334 15.51 8.43 -5.91
C PRO A 334 14.29 7.56 -5.58
N GLY A 335 13.10 8.01 -5.97
CA GLY A 335 11.86 7.23 -5.84
C GLY A 335 11.90 5.88 -6.58
N LEU A 336 12.53 5.81 -7.76
CA LEU A 336 12.65 4.54 -8.49
C LEU A 336 13.53 3.52 -7.74
N TYR A 337 14.52 3.99 -6.97
CA TYR A 337 15.34 3.11 -6.13
C TYR A 337 14.49 2.43 -5.07
N ILE A 338 13.63 3.17 -4.36
CA ILE A 338 12.81 2.60 -3.29
C ILE A 338 11.74 1.65 -3.86
N ALA A 339 11.14 1.96 -5.01
CA ALA A 339 10.21 1.04 -5.67
C ALA A 339 10.87 -0.30 -6.05
N LEU A 340 12.13 -0.28 -6.51
CA LEU A 340 12.92 -1.48 -6.79
C LEU A 340 13.29 -2.24 -5.51
N GLN A 341 13.66 -1.52 -4.46
CA GLN A 341 13.99 -2.10 -3.16
C GLN A 341 12.79 -2.81 -2.51
N GLU A 342 11.59 -2.23 -2.60
CA GLU A 342 10.36 -2.78 -2.00
C GLU A 342 9.60 -3.73 -2.95
N GLY A 343 10.05 -3.86 -4.20
CA GLY A 343 9.52 -4.84 -5.15
C GLY A 343 8.22 -4.43 -5.85
N HIS A 344 7.93 -3.13 -5.97
CA HIS A 344 6.68 -2.62 -6.57
C HIS A 344 6.71 -2.64 -8.12
N ALA A 345 6.58 -3.83 -8.70
CA ALA A 345 6.70 -4.09 -10.14
C ALA A 345 5.82 -3.19 -11.02
N GLU A 346 4.53 -3.04 -10.71
CA GLU A 346 3.62 -2.24 -11.54
C GLU A 346 3.96 -0.75 -11.49
N ALA A 347 4.37 -0.24 -10.31
CA ALA A 347 4.82 1.14 -10.17
C ALA A 347 6.11 1.43 -10.97
N ILE A 348 7.06 0.48 -10.97
CA ILE A 348 8.29 0.57 -11.78
C ILE A 348 7.94 0.62 -13.27
N LYS A 349 7.12 -0.31 -13.73
CA LYS A 349 6.69 -0.40 -15.13
C LYS A 349 6.03 0.91 -15.58
N VAL A 350 5.02 1.37 -14.83
CA VAL A 350 4.28 2.58 -15.16
C VAL A 350 5.18 3.83 -15.10
N TYR A 351 6.11 3.91 -14.15
CA TYR A 351 7.07 5.01 -14.11
C TYR A 351 7.93 5.05 -15.39
N ILE A 352 8.52 3.92 -15.78
CA ILE A 352 9.38 3.82 -16.98
C ILE A 352 8.58 4.15 -18.25
N GLU A 353 7.39 3.56 -18.41
CA GLU A 353 6.49 3.85 -19.54
C GLU A 353 6.13 5.34 -19.60
N SER A 354 5.77 5.94 -18.46
CA SER A 354 5.35 7.34 -18.40
C SER A 354 6.49 8.30 -18.74
N ILE A 355 7.70 8.08 -18.23
CA ILE A 355 8.84 8.95 -18.56
C ILE A 355 9.31 8.72 -20.01
N SER A 356 9.18 7.51 -20.56
CA SER A 356 9.59 7.20 -21.95
C SER A 356 8.80 7.99 -23.01
N ASN A 357 7.59 8.42 -22.66
CA ASN A 357 6.74 9.26 -23.53
C ASN A 357 7.18 10.74 -23.54
N LEU A 358 8.13 11.13 -22.69
CA LEU A 358 8.63 12.51 -22.60
C LEU A 358 9.83 12.73 -23.53
N ARG A 359 9.87 13.88 -24.21
CA ARG A 359 10.88 14.15 -25.25
C ARG A 359 12.20 14.74 -24.73
N VAL A 360 12.16 15.46 -23.61
CA VAL A 360 13.29 16.30 -23.13
C VAL A 360 13.60 15.94 -21.67
N ILE A 361 14.03 14.69 -21.46
CA ILE A 361 14.48 14.20 -20.17
C ILE A 361 15.76 13.37 -20.33
N ASP A 362 16.61 13.39 -19.31
CA ASP A 362 17.73 12.46 -19.21
C ASP A 362 17.22 11.16 -18.56
N MET A 363 16.77 10.23 -19.40
CA MET A 363 16.33 8.92 -18.95
C MET A 363 17.46 8.11 -18.31
N GLN A 364 18.71 8.29 -18.73
CA GLN A 364 19.83 7.53 -18.16
C GLN A 364 20.00 7.88 -16.68
N GLU A 365 19.91 9.17 -16.32
CA GLU A 365 20.01 9.60 -14.92
C GLU A 365 18.85 9.05 -14.07
N LEU A 366 17.61 9.18 -14.55
CA LEU A 366 16.42 8.72 -13.81
C LEU A 366 16.42 7.20 -13.61
N LEU A 367 16.71 6.46 -14.68
CA LEU A 367 16.69 5.00 -14.67
C LEU A 367 17.88 4.39 -13.92
N ALA A 368 19.01 5.10 -13.78
CA ALA A 368 20.13 4.63 -12.98
C ALA A 368 19.70 4.34 -11.54
N ALA A 369 18.78 5.15 -11.00
CA ALA A 369 18.19 4.95 -9.69
C ALA A 369 19.26 4.64 -8.62
N LYS A 370 20.33 5.43 -8.60
CA LYS A 370 21.48 5.22 -7.70
C LYS A 370 21.33 6.07 -6.44
N THR A 371 21.69 5.49 -5.29
CA THR A 371 21.96 6.27 -4.07
C THR A 371 23.19 7.18 -4.27
N PRO A 372 23.44 8.17 -3.40
CA PRO A 372 24.68 8.95 -3.45
C PRO A 372 25.95 8.10 -3.41
N ASP A 373 25.92 6.95 -2.73
CA ASP A 373 27.04 5.99 -2.66
C ASP A 373 27.15 5.09 -3.91
N GLY A 374 26.30 5.31 -4.92
CA GLY A 374 26.34 4.60 -6.20
C GLY A 374 25.69 3.22 -6.19
N ILE A 375 24.87 2.87 -5.19
CA ILE A 375 24.12 1.62 -5.15
C ILE A 375 22.88 1.76 -6.04
N SER A 376 22.72 0.93 -7.07
CA SER A 376 21.54 1.00 -7.93
C SER A 376 20.31 0.32 -7.33
N GLY A 377 19.11 0.77 -7.71
CA GLY A 377 17.87 0.11 -7.30
C GLY A 377 17.76 -1.34 -7.80
N LEU A 378 18.23 -1.63 -9.02
CA LEU A 378 18.22 -2.99 -9.56
C LEU A 378 19.13 -3.93 -8.75
N TYR A 379 20.24 -3.42 -8.17
CA TYR A 379 21.04 -4.18 -7.21
C TYR A 379 20.20 -4.57 -5.99
N MET A 380 19.40 -3.66 -5.43
CA MET A 380 18.55 -3.95 -4.27
C MET A 380 17.43 -4.95 -4.59
N ALA A 381 16.80 -4.84 -5.77
CA ALA A 381 15.80 -5.81 -6.21
C ALA A 381 16.41 -7.23 -6.32
N LEU A 382 17.64 -7.35 -6.83
CA LEU A 382 18.40 -8.60 -6.88
C LEU A 382 18.84 -9.09 -5.49
N TYR A 383 19.23 -8.17 -4.62
CA TYR A 383 19.63 -8.45 -3.24
C TYR A 383 18.46 -9.01 -2.41
N ASN A 384 17.26 -8.46 -2.57
CA ASN A 384 16.03 -8.88 -1.87
C ASN A 384 15.28 -10.01 -2.59
N GLY A 385 15.66 -10.36 -3.82
CA GLY A 385 15.02 -11.41 -4.61
C GLY A 385 13.64 -11.03 -5.18
N HIS A 386 13.38 -9.74 -5.45
CA HIS A 386 12.11 -9.25 -5.99
C HIS A 386 11.96 -9.52 -7.49
N VAL A 387 11.55 -10.76 -7.81
CA VAL A 387 11.42 -11.30 -9.18
C VAL A 387 10.64 -10.38 -10.12
N GLU A 388 9.43 -9.98 -9.75
CA GLU A 388 8.55 -9.20 -10.63
C GLU A 388 9.07 -7.77 -10.85
N ALA A 389 9.76 -7.17 -9.87
CA ALA A 389 10.39 -5.87 -10.02
C ALA A 389 11.60 -5.92 -10.97
N ILE A 390 12.39 -7.00 -10.93
CA ILE A 390 13.50 -7.24 -11.86
C ILE A 390 12.96 -7.34 -13.29
N LYS A 391 11.92 -8.14 -13.51
CA LYS A 391 11.28 -8.28 -14.83
C LYS A 391 10.74 -6.94 -15.34
N ALA A 392 9.93 -6.26 -14.53
CA ALA A 392 9.33 -4.97 -14.88
C ALA A 392 10.38 -3.92 -15.27
N TYR A 393 11.50 -3.85 -14.54
CA TYR A 393 12.59 -2.93 -14.86
C TYR A 393 13.27 -3.28 -16.19
N ILE A 394 13.67 -4.56 -16.39
CA ILE A 394 14.38 -4.99 -17.60
C ILE A 394 13.48 -4.84 -18.83
N GLU A 395 12.22 -5.26 -18.74
CA GLU A 395 11.22 -5.11 -19.80
C GLU A 395 10.98 -3.63 -20.12
N GLY A 396 10.81 -2.78 -19.10
CA GLY A 396 10.60 -1.35 -19.27
C GLY A 396 11.74 -0.66 -20.02
N ILE A 397 12.99 -1.04 -19.75
CA ILE A 397 14.15 -0.43 -20.44
C ILE A 397 14.47 -1.09 -21.79
N SER A 398 13.92 -2.27 -22.09
CA SER A 398 14.30 -3.08 -23.26
C SER A 398 14.16 -2.35 -24.60
N ASN A 399 13.08 -1.58 -24.77
CA ASN A 399 12.75 -0.88 -26.01
C ASN A 399 13.32 0.54 -26.09
N LEU A 400 14.00 1.02 -25.05
CA LEU A 400 14.55 2.39 -25.01
C LEU A 400 15.86 2.47 -25.80
N SER A 401 15.94 3.32 -26.82
CA SER A 401 17.10 3.40 -27.72
C SER A 401 18.18 4.39 -27.28
N ARG A 402 17.87 5.35 -26.40
CA ARG A 402 18.75 6.47 -26.00
C ARG A 402 19.36 6.30 -24.60
N ILE A 403 19.58 5.06 -24.18
CA ILE A 403 20.12 4.73 -22.86
C ILE A 403 21.25 3.70 -22.97
N ASN A 404 22.20 3.75 -22.04
CA ASN A 404 23.21 2.73 -21.88
C ASN A 404 22.66 1.58 -21.02
N LYS A 405 22.02 0.61 -21.68
CA LYS A 405 21.47 -0.58 -21.01
C LYS A 405 22.54 -1.39 -20.28
N GLN A 406 23.78 -1.44 -20.81
CA GLN A 406 24.88 -2.16 -20.15
C GLN A 406 25.14 -1.59 -18.76
N ASP A 407 25.21 -0.26 -18.61
CA ASP A 407 25.45 0.39 -17.32
C ASP A 407 24.30 0.15 -16.32
N LEU A 408 23.05 0.26 -16.79
CA LEU A 408 21.88 0.04 -15.92
C LEU A 408 21.79 -1.42 -15.46
N LEU A 409 21.95 -2.37 -16.38
CA LEU A 409 21.87 -3.81 -16.11
C LEU A 409 23.06 -4.32 -15.30
N ALA A 410 24.21 -3.66 -15.33
CA ALA A 410 25.36 -4.01 -14.49
C ALA A 410 25.00 -4.03 -13.00
N ALA A 411 24.00 -3.24 -12.59
CA ALA A 411 23.39 -3.27 -11.26
C ALA A 411 24.43 -3.33 -10.14
N LYS A 412 25.42 -2.44 -10.17
CA LYS A 412 26.58 -2.47 -9.27
C LYS A 412 26.29 -1.68 -7.99
N LYS A 413 26.89 -2.13 -6.88
CA LYS A 413 27.06 -1.31 -5.67
C LYS A 413 28.39 -0.53 -5.71
N GLN A 414 28.66 0.30 -4.70
CA GLN A 414 29.84 1.18 -4.61
C GLN A 414 31.17 0.51 -5.00
N ASN A 415 31.41 -0.72 -4.56
CA ASN A 415 32.67 -1.44 -4.83
C ASN A 415 32.72 -2.19 -6.17
N GLY A 416 31.72 -1.97 -7.03
CA GLY A 416 31.61 -2.63 -8.33
C GLY A 416 30.99 -4.03 -8.31
N THR A 417 30.65 -4.60 -7.14
CA THR A 417 29.98 -5.91 -7.08
C THR A 417 28.59 -5.84 -7.72
N PRO A 418 28.29 -6.65 -8.75
CA PRO A 418 26.98 -6.69 -9.42
C PRO A 418 25.88 -7.34 -8.58
N GLY A 419 24.62 -6.96 -8.82
CA GLY A 419 23.45 -7.53 -8.15
C GLY A 419 23.30 -9.03 -8.39
N LEU A 420 23.57 -9.52 -9.62
CA LEU A 420 23.53 -10.95 -9.93
C LEU A 420 24.50 -11.76 -9.06
N CYS A 421 25.66 -11.18 -8.70
CA CYS A 421 26.62 -11.81 -7.80
C CYS A 421 26.02 -12.04 -6.41
N ILE A 422 25.21 -11.08 -5.93
CA ILE A 422 24.60 -11.17 -4.60
C ILE A 422 23.34 -12.03 -4.62
N ALA A 423 22.54 -12.01 -5.68
CA ALA A 423 21.44 -12.96 -5.86
C ALA A 423 21.94 -14.41 -5.83
N LEU A 424 23.10 -14.68 -6.45
CA LEU A 424 23.79 -15.98 -6.38
C LEU A 424 24.29 -16.31 -4.97
N TYR A 425 24.90 -15.34 -4.28
CA TYR A 425 25.37 -15.51 -2.91
C TYR A 425 24.23 -15.77 -1.91
N ASN A 426 23.07 -15.14 -2.08
CA ASN A 426 21.89 -15.33 -1.22
C ASN A 426 21.03 -16.51 -1.65
N GLY A 427 21.31 -17.14 -2.80
CA GLY A 427 20.55 -18.27 -3.32
C GLY A 427 19.16 -17.92 -3.88
N HIS A 428 18.95 -16.69 -4.36
CA HIS A 428 17.65 -16.25 -4.91
C HIS A 428 17.38 -16.81 -6.32
N VAL A 429 16.97 -18.08 -6.37
CA VAL A 429 16.76 -18.88 -7.59
C VAL A 429 15.95 -18.14 -8.67
N GLU A 430 14.76 -17.66 -8.33
CA GLU A 430 13.85 -17.06 -9.31
C GLU A 430 14.31 -15.66 -9.76
N ALA A 431 15.02 -14.92 -8.90
CA ALA A 431 15.61 -13.63 -9.28
C ALA A 431 16.77 -13.81 -10.28
N ILE A 432 17.58 -14.86 -10.10
CA ILE A 432 18.66 -15.23 -11.04
C ILE A 432 18.06 -15.56 -12.41
N LYS A 433 17.03 -16.41 -12.45
CA LYS A 433 16.34 -16.77 -13.70
C LYS A 433 15.76 -15.53 -14.38
N ALA A 434 14.99 -14.73 -13.65
CA ALA A 434 14.35 -13.52 -14.18
C ALA A 434 15.37 -12.53 -14.77
N TYR A 435 16.50 -12.32 -14.11
CA TYR A 435 17.56 -11.45 -14.64
C TYR A 435 18.16 -12.01 -15.94
N ILE A 436 18.54 -13.29 -15.96
CA ILE A 436 19.20 -13.93 -17.12
C ILE A 436 18.24 -14.02 -18.31
N GLU A 437 16.99 -14.41 -18.08
CA GLU A 437 15.92 -14.43 -19.09
C GLU A 437 15.62 -13.02 -19.60
N GLY A 438 15.53 -12.03 -18.72
CA GLY A 438 15.28 -10.64 -19.10
C GLY A 438 16.37 -10.07 -20.03
N ILE A 439 17.65 -10.35 -19.75
CA ILE A 439 18.73 -9.88 -20.62
C ILE A 439 18.92 -10.73 -21.89
N SER A 440 18.32 -11.93 -21.98
CA SER A 440 18.55 -12.89 -23.06
C SER A 440 18.28 -12.32 -24.46
N ASN A 441 17.21 -11.55 -24.60
CA ASN A 441 16.73 -11.00 -25.86
C ASN A 441 17.26 -9.58 -26.15
N LEU A 442 18.04 -8.99 -25.25
CA LEU A 442 18.55 -7.63 -25.43
C LEU A 442 19.74 -7.60 -26.39
N ALA A 443 19.66 -6.76 -27.41
CA ALA A 443 20.76 -6.48 -28.33
C ALA A 443 21.67 -5.36 -27.79
N GLY A 444 22.93 -5.35 -28.23
CA GLY A 444 23.88 -4.27 -27.92
C GLY A 444 24.40 -4.24 -26.48
N ILE A 445 24.26 -5.33 -25.73
CA ILE A 445 24.82 -5.50 -24.38
C ILE A 445 25.85 -6.63 -24.38
N ASP A 446 26.89 -6.49 -23.55
CA ASP A 446 27.85 -7.55 -23.27
C ASP A 446 27.29 -8.45 -22.17
N LYS A 447 26.55 -9.48 -22.60
CA LYS A 447 25.98 -10.49 -21.71
C LYS A 447 27.06 -11.30 -21.00
N GLN A 448 28.22 -11.51 -21.61
CA GLN A 448 29.32 -12.25 -20.99
C GLN A 448 29.82 -11.50 -19.75
N GLU A 449 30.00 -10.17 -19.84
CA GLU A 449 30.38 -9.32 -18.71
C GLU A 449 29.34 -9.37 -17.58
N LEU A 450 28.06 -9.19 -17.91
CA LEU A 450 26.97 -9.18 -16.92
C LEU A 450 26.86 -10.52 -16.18
N LEU A 451 26.93 -11.63 -16.93
CA LEU A 451 26.82 -12.99 -16.38
C LEU A 451 28.05 -13.43 -15.60
N ALA A 452 29.23 -12.86 -15.88
CA ALA A 452 30.44 -13.14 -15.11
C ALA A 452 30.27 -12.75 -13.63
N ALA A 453 29.46 -11.71 -13.36
CA ALA A 453 29.00 -11.32 -12.02
C ALA A 453 30.12 -11.37 -10.97
N LYS A 454 31.27 -10.78 -11.29
CA LYS A 454 32.46 -10.80 -10.43
C LYS A 454 32.36 -9.72 -9.37
N ASN A 455 32.56 -10.08 -8.10
CA ASN A 455 32.64 -9.10 -7.02
C ASN A 455 33.92 -8.26 -7.11
N GLN A 456 34.09 -7.30 -6.19
CA GLN A 456 35.31 -6.46 -6.10
C GLN A 456 36.63 -7.25 -6.07
N SER A 457 36.59 -8.53 -5.68
CA SER A 457 37.72 -9.42 -5.60
C SER A 457 37.98 -10.24 -6.86
N GLY A 458 37.20 -10.02 -7.92
CA GLY A 458 37.24 -10.86 -9.11
C GLY A 458 36.58 -12.23 -8.92
N THR A 459 35.99 -12.52 -7.75
CA THR A 459 35.33 -13.80 -7.49
C THR A 459 33.94 -13.81 -8.14
N PRO A 460 33.63 -14.74 -9.05
CA PRO A 460 32.32 -14.85 -9.69
C PRO A 460 31.22 -15.21 -8.70
N GLY A 461 30.00 -14.73 -8.94
CA GLY A 461 28.81 -15.10 -8.15
C GLY A 461 28.56 -16.61 -8.09
N LEU A 462 28.82 -17.36 -9.17
CA LEU A 462 28.70 -18.82 -9.17
C LEU A 462 29.66 -19.49 -8.16
N CYS A 463 30.86 -18.93 -7.98
CA CYS A 463 31.81 -19.40 -6.96
C CYS A 463 31.24 -19.13 -5.55
N MET A 464 30.58 -18.00 -5.36
CA MET A 464 29.94 -17.64 -4.09
C MET A 464 28.75 -18.56 -3.78
N ALA A 465 27.90 -18.88 -4.76
CA ALA A 465 26.80 -19.84 -4.60
C ALA A 465 27.30 -21.25 -4.23
N LEU A 466 28.40 -21.69 -4.86
CA LEU A 466 29.08 -22.95 -4.51
C LEU A 466 29.62 -22.95 -3.09
N GLN A 467 30.28 -21.85 -2.68
CA GLN A 467 30.76 -21.67 -1.32
C GLN A 467 29.63 -21.65 -0.29
N GLN A 468 28.45 -21.10 -0.60
CA GLN A 468 27.31 -21.08 0.32
C GLN A 468 26.44 -22.35 0.26
N GLY A 469 26.77 -23.30 -0.63
CA GLY A 469 26.01 -24.54 -0.77
C GLY A 469 24.63 -24.39 -1.41
N HIS A 470 24.36 -23.31 -2.16
CA HIS A 470 23.05 -23.04 -2.77
C HIS A 470 22.82 -23.87 -4.05
N ALA A 471 22.53 -25.16 -3.89
CA ALA A 471 22.36 -26.14 -4.96
C ALA A 471 21.37 -25.70 -6.06
N GLU A 472 20.18 -25.22 -5.68
CA GLU A 472 19.16 -24.80 -6.65
C GLU A 472 19.54 -23.51 -7.40
N ALA A 473 20.23 -22.57 -6.76
CA ALA A 473 20.69 -21.35 -7.42
C ALA A 473 21.79 -21.65 -8.44
N ILE A 474 22.69 -22.59 -8.11
CA ILE A 474 23.72 -23.10 -9.03
C ILE A 474 23.04 -23.74 -10.24
N LYS A 475 22.08 -24.65 -10.02
CA LYS A 475 21.34 -25.32 -11.10
C LYS A 475 20.64 -24.30 -12.00
N ALA A 476 19.92 -23.35 -11.41
CA ALA A 476 19.19 -22.32 -12.16
C ALA A 476 20.11 -21.43 -12.99
N TYR A 477 21.24 -20.97 -12.43
CA TYR A 477 22.23 -20.20 -13.18
C TYR A 477 22.77 -20.99 -14.37
N ILE A 478 23.17 -22.25 -14.14
CA ILE A 478 23.71 -23.12 -15.18
C ILE A 478 22.67 -23.34 -16.28
N GLU A 479 21.45 -23.78 -15.94
CA GLU A 479 20.36 -24.00 -16.90
C GLU A 479 20.07 -22.74 -17.73
N ALA A 480 20.01 -21.57 -17.08
CA ALA A 480 19.71 -20.31 -17.76
C ALA A 480 20.83 -19.90 -18.75
N ILE A 481 22.11 -19.98 -18.38
CA ILE A 481 23.21 -19.64 -19.31
C ILE A 481 23.36 -20.66 -20.44
N PHE A 482 22.94 -21.92 -20.25
CA PHE A 482 22.95 -22.91 -21.32
C PHE A 482 21.97 -22.56 -22.44
N ASN A 483 20.84 -21.94 -22.09
CA ASN A 483 19.84 -21.49 -23.06
C ASN A 483 20.25 -20.21 -23.82
N LEU A 484 21.35 -19.54 -23.44
CA LEU A 484 21.80 -18.31 -24.09
C LEU A 484 22.79 -18.55 -25.24
N PRO A 485 22.53 -18.05 -26.46
CA PRO A 485 23.49 -18.11 -27.56
C PRO A 485 24.65 -17.12 -27.35
N GLY A 486 25.82 -17.43 -27.93
CA GLY A 486 26.96 -16.49 -27.98
C GLY A 486 27.74 -16.30 -26.68
N ILE A 487 27.46 -17.08 -25.63
CA ILE A 487 28.14 -17.01 -24.33
C ILE A 487 29.30 -18.02 -24.24
N ASN A 488 30.45 -17.59 -23.73
CA ASN A 488 31.55 -18.48 -23.36
C ASN A 488 31.26 -19.13 -22.00
N ARG A 489 30.46 -20.19 -22.03
CA ARG A 489 30.01 -20.92 -20.85
C ARG A 489 31.16 -21.54 -20.07
N ARG A 490 32.23 -21.98 -20.75
CA ARG A 490 33.41 -22.56 -20.09
C ARG A 490 34.04 -21.57 -19.11
N GLU A 491 34.18 -20.31 -19.52
CA GLU A 491 34.73 -19.26 -18.67
C GLU A 491 33.85 -19.01 -17.44
N LEU A 492 32.52 -18.85 -17.65
CA LEU A 492 31.57 -18.61 -16.56
C LEU A 492 31.55 -19.78 -15.55
N LEU A 493 31.51 -21.01 -16.07
CA LEU A 493 31.46 -22.23 -15.26
C LEU A 493 32.79 -22.51 -14.55
N ALA A 494 33.93 -22.00 -15.03
CA ALA A 494 35.20 -22.17 -14.32
C ALA A 494 35.12 -21.70 -12.86
N ALA A 495 34.32 -20.65 -12.59
CA ALA A 495 33.98 -20.16 -11.26
C ALA A 495 35.20 -20.06 -10.33
N LYS A 496 36.31 -19.51 -10.85
CA LYS A 496 37.58 -19.40 -10.13
C LYS A 496 37.69 -18.06 -9.41
N THR A 497 38.20 -18.08 -8.18
CA THR A 497 38.63 -16.87 -7.48
C THR A 497 39.85 -16.26 -8.16
N ARG A 498 40.26 -15.05 -7.73
CA ARG A 498 41.51 -14.42 -8.18
C ARG A 498 42.78 -15.26 -7.94
N PHE A 499 42.74 -16.21 -7.01
CA PHE A 499 43.84 -17.12 -6.70
C PHE A 499 43.79 -18.43 -7.52
N GLY A 500 42.83 -18.57 -8.43
CA GLY A 500 42.66 -19.76 -9.26
C GLY A 500 41.88 -20.91 -8.60
N THR A 501 41.57 -20.82 -7.30
CA THR A 501 40.74 -21.80 -6.59
C THR A 501 39.32 -21.82 -7.16
N SER A 502 38.84 -22.98 -7.61
CA SER A 502 37.47 -23.12 -8.12
C SER A 502 36.46 -23.17 -6.97
N GLY A 503 35.26 -22.59 -7.19
CA GLY A 503 34.16 -22.71 -6.24
C GLY A 503 33.79 -24.16 -5.92
N LEU A 504 33.96 -25.07 -6.88
CA LEU A 504 33.74 -26.51 -6.68
C LEU A 504 34.70 -27.10 -5.64
N HIS A 505 35.97 -26.68 -5.64
CA HIS A 505 36.94 -27.11 -4.64
C HIS A 505 36.55 -26.60 -3.24
N ILE A 506 36.10 -25.34 -3.14
CA ILE A 506 35.63 -24.75 -1.89
C ILE A 506 34.40 -25.50 -1.36
N ALA A 507 33.42 -25.77 -2.22
CA ALA A 507 32.20 -26.52 -1.85
C ALA A 507 32.52 -27.93 -1.35
N LEU A 508 33.48 -28.62 -1.97
CA LEU A 508 33.97 -29.93 -1.51
C LEU A 508 34.65 -29.83 -0.14
N GLN A 509 35.52 -28.84 0.05
CA GLN A 509 36.22 -28.62 1.31
C GLN A 509 35.26 -28.31 2.47
N GLN A 510 34.16 -27.60 2.18
CA GLN A 510 33.16 -27.20 3.17
C GLN A 510 32.02 -28.23 3.34
N GLY A 511 32.06 -29.35 2.60
CA GLY A 511 31.07 -30.43 2.73
C GLY A 511 29.71 -30.14 2.09
N HIS A 512 29.62 -29.19 1.15
CA HIS A 512 28.39 -28.84 0.44
C HIS A 512 28.06 -29.84 -0.70
N SER A 513 27.80 -31.09 -0.31
CA SER A 513 27.59 -32.23 -1.23
C SER A 513 26.47 -32.00 -2.26
N GLU A 514 25.34 -31.41 -1.85
CA GLU A 514 24.22 -31.12 -2.76
C GLU A 514 24.59 -30.06 -3.81
N ALA A 515 25.37 -29.04 -3.44
CA ALA A 515 25.85 -28.03 -4.40
C ALA A 515 26.85 -28.62 -5.41
N VAL A 516 27.75 -29.49 -4.93
CA VAL A 516 28.68 -30.24 -5.79
C VAL A 516 27.92 -31.14 -6.76
N LYS A 517 26.89 -31.84 -6.26
CA LYS A 517 26.02 -32.72 -7.06
C LYS A 517 25.26 -31.91 -8.11
N ALA A 518 24.56 -30.85 -7.71
CA ALA A 518 23.82 -29.97 -8.61
C ALA A 518 24.72 -29.39 -9.71
N TYR A 519 25.91 -28.90 -9.37
CA TYR A 519 26.89 -28.41 -10.34
C TYR A 519 27.29 -29.48 -11.36
N LYS A 520 27.69 -30.66 -10.89
CA LYS A 520 28.17 -31.76 -11.75
C LYS A 520 27.07 -32.35 -12.63
N GLU A 521 25.91 -32.63 -12.06
CA GLU A 521 24.80 -33.27 -12.76
C GLU A 521 24.23 -32.34 -13.83
N THR A 522 24.05 -31.05 -13.51
CA THR A 522 23.51 -30.07 -14.45
C THR A 522 24.45 -29.87 -15.65
N ILE A 523 25.76 -29.74 -15.42
CA ILE A 523 26.74 -29.65 -16.52
C ILE A 523 26.77 -30.94 -17.35
N SER A 524 26.72 -32.11 -16.71
CA SER A 524 26.75 -33.40 -17.42
C SER A 524 25.52 -33.58 -18.32
N LYS A 525 24.33 -33.18 -17.84
CA LYS A 525 23.09 -33.15 -18.63
C LYS A 525 23.27 -32.38 -19.94
N PHE A 526 23.84 -31.18 -19.89
CA PHE A 526 24.04 -30.38 -21.11
C PHE A 526 25.23 -30.84 -21.98
N LYS A 527 26.26 -31.47 -21.40
CA LYS A 527 27.31 -32.12 -22.20
C LYS A 527 26.75 -33.25 -23.07
N ILE A 528 25.89 -34.10 -22.50
CA ILE A 528 25.23 -35.20 -23.23
C ILE A 528 24.35 -34.66 -24.37
N LEU A 529 23.60 -33.57 -24.12
CA LEU A 529 22.75 -32.94 -25.13
C LEU A 529 23.53 -32.27 -26.28
N SER A 530 24.83 -31.98 -26.11
CA SER A 530 25.67 -31.27 -27.10
C SER A 530 26.42 -32.17 -28.10
N ASN A 531 26.18 -33.50 -28.11
CA ASN A 531 26.76 -34.47 -29.06
C ASN A 531 28.27 -34.30 -29.32
N GLY A 532 29.08 -34.18 -28.26
CA GLY A 532 30.53 -34.37 -28.36
C GLY A 532 31.30 -33.38 -29.25
N LEU A 533 30.77 -32.18 -29.52
CA LEU A 533 31.54 -31.13 -30.19
C LEU A 533 32.84 -30.84 -29.38
N PRO A 534 34.02 -30.79 -30.02
CA PRO A 534 35.33 -30.77 -29.34
C PRO A 534 35.64 -29.45 -28.59
N GLY A 535 34.70 -28.51 -28.56
CA GLY A 535 34.74 -27.31 -27.73
C GLY A 535 34.21 -27.51 -26.30
N PHE A 536 34.15 -28.74 -25.75
CA PHE A 536 33.47 -29.02 -24.46
C PHE A 536 34.29 -29.70 -23.33
N LEU A 537 35.60 -29.87 -23.45
CA LEU A 537 36.45 -30.27 -22.31
C LEU A 537 36.77 -29.06 -21.39
N LEU A 538 36.41 -29.20 -20.11
CA LEU A 538 36.71 -28.29 -18.99
C LEU A 538 38.11 -28.57 -18.46
#